data_AF-B4FX51-F1
#
_entry.id   AF-B4FX51-F1
#
_cell.length_a   1.000
_cell.length_b   1.000
_cell.length_c   1.000
_cell.angle_alpha   90.00
_cell.angle_beta   90.00
_cell.angle_gamma   90.00
#
_symmetry.space_group_name_H-M   'P 1'
#
loop_
_entity.id
_entity.type
_entity.pdbx_description
1 polymer ?
#
loop_
_entity_poly.entity_id
_entity_poly.type
_entity_poly.pdbx_seq_one_letter_code
_entity_poly.pdbx_strand_id
1 'polypeptide(L)'
;MPTGGAAIMREGPNLLKLARKEQCLALGTRLRSKYKITYQFYRVFPNGEVQYLHPKDGVYPEKVNPGREGVGQNFRSIGKNVNPIDVKFTGKSTFD
;
A
#
# COMPACT_ATOMS: atom_id res chain seq x y z
N MET A 1 -19.58 -0.15 -4.16
CA MET A 1 -18.46 0.80 -4.29
C MET A 1 -17.79 1.01 -2.93
N PRO A 2 -16.49 1.36 -2.86
CA PRO A 2 -15.81 1.62 -1.59
C PRO A 2 -16.33 2.86 -0.85
N THR A 3 -17.03 3.77 -1.55
CA THR A 3 -17.64 5.00 -1.02
C THR A 3 -19.16 4.88 -0.80
N GLY A 4 -19.72 3.66 -0.85
CA GLY A 4 -21.16 3.43 -0.74
C GLY A 4 -21.88 3.28 -2.09
N GLY A 5 -23.02 2.58 -2.09
CA GLY A 5 -23.80 2.26 -3.29
C GLY A 5 -23.26 1.10 -4.13
N ALA A 6 -23.91 0.86 -5.27
CA ALA A 6 -23.58 -0.18 -6.23
C ALA A 6 -23.20 0.42 -7.60
N ALA A 7 -22.37 -0.29 -8.35
CA ALA A 7 -21.99 0.08 -9.71
C ALA A 7 -21.80 -1.18 -10.54
N ILE A 8 -22.00 -1.06 -11.84
CA ILE A 8 -21.82 -2.14 -12.81
C ILE A 8 -20.50 -1.87 -13.55
N MET A 9 -19.60 -2.84 -13.51
CA MET A 9 -18.35 -2.81 -14.27
C MET A 9 -18.62 -3.24 -15.71
N ARG A 10 -18.02 -2.56 -16.69
CA ARG A 10 -18.18 -2.92 -18.11
C ARG A 10 -17.23 -4.03 -18.50
N GLU A 11 -17.55 -4.74 -19.57
CA GLU A 11 -16.61 -5.68 -20.19
C GLU A 11 -15.36 -4.93 -20.69
N GLY A 12 -14.19 -5.54 -20.53
CA GLY A 12 -12.90 -4.96 -20.92
C GLY A 12 -12.23 -4.07 -19.86
N PRO A 13 -11.32 -3.16 -20.26
CA PRO A 13 -10.57 -2.32 -19.34
C PRO A 13 -11.47 -1.25 -18.70
N ASN A 14 -11.34 -1.08 -17.38
CA ASN A 14 -12.11 -0.11 -16.60
C ASN A 14 -11.19 0.89 -15.91
N LEU A 15 -11.62 2.16 -15.86
CA LEU A 15 -10.91 3.23 -15.15
C LEU A 15 -11.84 3.87 -14.12
N LEU A 16 -11.35 4.02 -12.89
CA LEU A 16 -12.11 4.62 -11.79
C LEU A 16 -11.21 5.56 -10.97
N LYS A 17 -11.67 6.80 -10.75
CA LYS A 17 -10.99 7.79 -9.92
C LYS A 17 -11.53 7.72 -8.49
N LEU A 18 -10.63 7.64 -7.50
CA LEU A 18 -10.96 7.58 -6.07
C LEU A 18 -10.12 8.59 -5.30
N ALA A 19 -10.65 9.08 -4.18
CA ALA A 19 -10.02 10.16 -3.42
C ALA A 19 -8.86 9.68 -2.53
N ARG A 20 -8.90 8.42 -2.05
CA ARG A 20 -7.92 7.88 -1.09
C ARG A 20 -7.33 6.55 -1.56
N LYS A 21 -6.04 6.35 -1.28
CA LYS A 21 -5.32 5.09 -1.53
C LYS A 21 -6.02 3.87 -0.91
N GLU A 22 -6.55 4.03 0.30
CA GLU A 22 -7.29 2.99 1.02
C GLU A 22 -8.51 2.49 0.25
N GLN A 23 -9.25 3.38 -0.42
CA GLN A 23 -10.42 3.01 -1.23
C GLN A 23 -10.00 2.19 -2.46
N CYS A 24 -8.88 2.56 -3.09
CA CYS A 24 -8.31 1.80 -4.21
C CYS A 24 -7.92 0.39 -3.78
N LEU A 25 -7.25 0.26 -2.63
CA LEU A 25 -6.87 -1.04 -2.07
C LEU A 25 -8.08 -1.87 -1.66
N ALA A 26 -9.08 -1.26 -1.01
CA ALA A 26 -10.29 -1.96 -0.59
C ALA A 26 -11.08 -2.52 -1.79
N LEU A 27 -11.20 -1.74 -2.87
CA LEU A 27 -11.82 -2.20 -4.11
C LEU A 27 -10.98 -3.28 -4.79
N GLY A 28 -9.67 -3.07 -4.92
CA GLY A 28 -8.75 -4.01 -5.52
C GLY A 28 -8.73 -5.38 -4.81
N THR A 29 -8.73 -5.38 -3.47
CA THR A 29 -8.85 -6.61 -2.67
C THR A 29 -10.14 -7.34 -2.97
N ARG A 30 -11.28 -6.63 -3.07
CA ARG A 30 -12.58 -7.23 -3.44
C ARG A 30 -12.57 -7.79 -4.86
N LEU A 31 -11.98 -7.08 -5.82
CA LEU A 31 -11.84 -7.54 -7.21
C LEU A 31 -11.02 -8.84 -7.29
N ARG A 32 -9.91 -8.89 -6.54
CA ARG A 32 -9.03 -10.06 -6.54
C ARG A 32 -9.63 -11.25 -5.78
N SER A 33 -10.26 -11.02 -4.63
CA SER A 33 -10.80 -12.11 -3.80
C SER A 33 -12.03 -12.77 -4.42
N LYS A 34 -13.01 -11.95 -4.81
CA LYS A 34 -14.33 -12.41 -5.28
C LYS A 34 -14.38 -12.66 -6.77
N TYR A 35 -13.71 -11.84 -7.57
CA TYR A 35 -13.84 -11.86 -9.04
C TYR A 35 -12.59 -12.35 -9.77
N LYS A 36 -11.48 -12.60 -9.06
CA LYS A 36 -10.19 -13.03 -9.62
C LYS A 36 -9.61 -12.06 -10.67
N ILE A 37 -9.96 -10.78 -10.56
CA ILE A 37 -9.51 -9.73 -11.46
C ILE A 37 -8.25 -9.07 -10.89
N THR A 38 -7.25 -8.85 -11.73
CA THR A 38 -6.05 -8.07 -11.40
C THR A 38 -6.35 -6.58 -11.54
N TYR A 39 -5.70 -5.76 -10.72
CA TYR A 39 -5.90 -4.32 -10.74
C TYR A 39 -4.58 -3.58 -10.61
N GLN A 40 -4.59 -2.33 -11.05
CA GLN A 40 -3.50 -1.38 -10.87
C GLN A 40 -4.09 -0.06 -10.37
N PHE A 41 -3.32 0.68 -9.59
CA PHE A 41 -3.70 2.06 -9.30
C PHE A 41 -2.49 3.00 -9.24
N TYR A 42 -2.83 4.26 -9.48
CA TYR A 42 -1.90 5.37 -9.63
C TYR A 42 -2.30 6.50 -8.69
N ARG A 43 -1.35 7.35 -8.35
CA ARG A 43 -1.59 8.67 -7.77
C ARG A 43 -1.39 9.70 -8.86
N VAL A 44 -2.39 10.56 -9.04
CA VAL A 44 -2.32 11.67 -9.98
C VAL A 44 -2.19 12.95 -9.17
N PHE A 45 -1.16 13.73 -9.44
CA PHE A 45 -0.92 15.02 -8.79
C PHE A 45 -1.64 16.16 -9.53
N PRO A 46 -1.90 17.32 -8.88
CA PRO A 46 -2.57 18.45 -9.53
C PRO A 46 -1.82 19.02 -10.74
N ASN A 47 -0.50 18.84 -10.80
CA ASN A 47 0.34 19.22 -11.95
C ASN A 47 0.22 18.24 -13.15
N GLY A 48 -0.54 17.16 -13.01
CA GLY A 48 -0.72 16.14 -14.05
C GLY A 48 0.26 14.97 -13.98
N GLU A 49 1.25 15.01 -13.08
CA GLU A 49 2.18 13.89 -12.90
C GLU A 49 1.48 12.65 -12.35
N VAL A 50 1.83 11.48 -12.90
CA VAL A 50 1.23 10.20 -12.53
C VAL A 50 2.30 9.30 -11.90
N GLN A 51 2.07 8.91 -10.65
CA GLN A 51 2.90 7.96 -9.92
C GLN A 51 2.22 6.59 -9.87
N TYR A 52 2.87 5.57 -10.41
CA TYR A 52 2.43 4.18 -10.25
C TYR A 52 2.64 3.69 -8.82
N LEU A 53 1.61 3.13 -8.19
CA LEU A 53 1.67 2.75 -6.77
C LEU A 53 1.54 1.24 -6.52
N HIS A 54 0.68 0.54 -7.26
CA HIS A 54 0.41 -0.87 -6.98
C HIS A 54 -0.04 -1.63 -8.24
N PRO A 55 0.46 -2.86 -8.45
CA PRO A 55 1.61 -3.49 -7.76
C PRO A 55 2.94 -2.81 -8.12
N LYS A 56 3.72 -2.34 -7.13
CA LYS A 56 4.87 -1.42 -7.32
C LYS A 56 5.91 -1.92 -8.33
N ASP A 57 6.17 -3.22 -8.32
CA ASP A 57 7.15 -3.92 -9.16
C ASP A 57 6.48 -4.97 -10.08
N GLY A 58 5.19 -4.82 -10.36
CA GLY A 58 4.40 -5.78 -11.14
C GLY A 58 4.04 -7.07 -10.40
N VAL A 59 4.66 -7.33 -9.25
CA VAL A 59 4.37 -8.46 -8.36
C VAL A 59 3.62 -7.96 -7.14
N TYR A 60 2.54 -8.64 -6.76
CA TYR A 60 1.83 -8.26 -5.53
C TYR A 60 2.75 -8.39 -4.29
N PRO A 61 2.61 -7.50 -3.30
CA PRO A 61 3.57 -7.37 -2.20
C PRO A 61 3.66 -8.61 -1.30
N GLU A 62 2.60 -9.42 -1.21
CA GLU A 62 2.62 -10.66 -0.42
C GLU A 62 3.48 -11.77 -1.04
N LYS A 63 3.81 -11.69 -2.33
CA LYS A 63 4.72 -12.64 -2.98
C LYS A 63 6.14 -12.08 -2.92
N VAL A 64 7.10 -12.89 -2.46
CA VAL A 64 8.52 -12.51 -2.40
C VAL A 64 9.06 -12.21 -3.81
N ASN A 65 9.86 -11.16 -3.90
CA ASN A 65 10.61 -10.79 -5.09
C ASN A 65 12.06 -10.50 -4.67
N PRO A 66 13.06 -11.25 -5.17
CA PRO A 66 14.47 -11.10 -4.76
C PRO A 66 15.06 -9.69 -4.91
N GLY A 67 14.52 -8.88 -5.82
CA GLY A 67 14.97 -7.49 -6.02
C GLY A 67 14.45 -6.47 -5.00
N ARG A 68 13.74 -6.90 -3.93
CA ARG A 68 13.20 -6.00 -2.91
C ARG A 68 14.16 -5.83 -1.74
N GLU A 69 14.41 -4.56 -1.39
CA GLU A 69 15.18 -4.21 -0.20
C GLU A 69 14.30 -4.20 1.05
N GLY A 70 14.84 -4.70 2.16
CA GLY A 70 14.23 -4.59 3.48
C GLY A 70 14.44 -3.19 4.05
N VAL A 71 13.39 -2.37 4.08
CA VAL A 71 13.43 -1.03 4.67
C VAL A 71 12.78 -1.06 6.06
N GLY A 72 13.44 -0.47 7.07
CA GLY A 72 12.96 -0.44 8.45
C GLY A 72 13.13 -1.75 9.20
N GLN A 73 14.19 -2.51 8.91
CA GLN A 73 14.48 -3.77 9.59
C GLN A 73 15.33 -3.53 10.84
N ASN A 74 14.78 -3.92 12.00
CA ASN A 74 15.51 -3.98 13.26
C ASN A 74 16.01 -5.41 13.49
N PHE A 75 17.32 -5.61 13.44
CA PHE A 75 17.96 -6.91 13.69
C PHE A 75 18.06 -7.25 15.19
N ARG A 76 16.97 -7.02 15.92
CA ARG A 76 16.80 -7.33 17.36
C ARG A 76 15.37 -7.84 17.60
N SER A 77 15.16 -8.60 18.68
CA SER A 77 13.80 -8.94 19.10
C SER A 77 13.07 -7.70 19.63
N ILE A 78 11.74 -7.68 19.52
CA ILE A 78 10.93 -6.52 19.95
C ILE A 78 11.11 -6.17 21.44
N GLY A 79 11.38 -7.17 22.29
CA GLY A 79 11.66 -6.98 23.71
C GLY A 79 13.05 -6.39 24.03
N LYS A 80 13.92 -6.22 23.02
CA LYS A 80 15.24 -5.57 23.15
C LYS A 80 15.21 -4.08 22.79
N ASN A 81 14.03 -3.49 22.64
CA ASN A 81 13.92 -2.05 22.52
C ASN A 81 14.35 -1.39 23.84
N VAL A 82 15.09 -0.29 23.74
CA VAL A 82 15.60 0.45 24.91
C VAL A 82 14.46 1.12 25.66
N ASN A 83 14.69 1.48 26.93
CA ASN A 83 13.68 2.20 27.70
C ASN A 83 13.54 3.63 27.15
N PRO A 84 12.34 4.24 27.21
CA PRO A 84 12.16 5.62 26.75
C PRO A 84 13.07 6.65 27.42
N ILE A 85 13.53 6.37 28.65
CA ILE A 85 14.47 7.23 29.37
C ILE A 85 15.84 7.30 28.70
N ASP A 86 16.27 6.20 28.07
CA ASP A 86 17.61 6.08 27.46
C ASP A 86 17.74 6.92 26.17
N VAL A 87 16.60 7.26 25.54
CA VAL A 87 16.53 8.08 24.33
C VAL A 87 15.90 9.45 24.58
N LYS A 88 15.66 9.82 25.85
CA LYS A 88 14.99 11.06 26.21
C LYS A 88 15.79 12.28 25.72
N PHE A 89 15.10 13.25 25.12
CA PHE A 89 15.68 14.48 24.56
C PHE A 89 16.69 14.28 23.41
N THR A 90 16.78 13.08 22.83
CA THR A 90 17.71 12.79 21.72
C THR A 90 17.09 12.87 20.32
N GLY A 91 15.75 13.03 20.24
CA GLY A 91 15.00 12.98 18.97
C GLY A 91 14.87 11.59 18.34
N LYS A 92 15.42 10.55 19.00
CA LYS A 92 15.32 9.14 18.58
C LYS A 92 14.17 8.43 19.29
N SER A 93 13.54 7.46 18.62
CA SER A 93 12.54 6.57 19.22
C SER A 93 13.18 5.27 19.73
N THR A 94 12.48 4.55 20.60
CA THR A 94 12.95 3.26 21.15
C THR A 94 13.00 2.13 20.12
N PHE A 95 12.25 2.28 19.03
CA PHE A 95 12.19 1.36 17.90
C PHE A 95 13.00 1.82 16.70
N ASP A 96 13.57 3.03 16.75
CA ASP A 96 14.49 3.51 15.71
C ASP A 96 15.87 2.82 15.83
#